data_AF-A0A1E1W7A3-F1
#
_entry.id   AF-A0A1E1W7A3-F1
#
_cell.length_a   1.000
_cell.length_b   1.000
_cell.length_c   1.000
_cell.angle_alpha   90.00
_cell.angle_beta   90.00
_cell.angle_gamma   90.00
#
_symmetry.space_group_name_H-M   'P 1'
#
loop_
_entity.id
_entity.type
_entity.pdbx_description
1 polymer ?
#
loop_
_entity_poly.entity_id
_entity_poly.type
_entity_poly.pdbx_seq_one_letter_code
_entity_poly.pdbx_strand_id
1 'polypeptide(L)'
;LDDCPLPSKESVIKVTQLLGLSSARASMGDLNVRVERNICIVLGCIAEKLAGPNSVAVLTENTLEYLLTFLVTRREACVVLFALIALEKFAHTTENKLTIKTKLEQQSENPLLILERMAESTDYVWRQVGFCAKWALDNLFIVEGRQLSYEEVDMSAINVILNTQDVSEYLKISSNGLEARCDSYSFESVRCTFQVDEG
;
A
#
# COMPACT_ATOMS: atom_id res chain seq x y z
N LEU A 1 -4.48 18.90 -12.02
CA LEU A 1 -3.83 18.50 -13.32
C LEU A 1 -4.71 17.41 -13.91
N ASP A 2 -6.02 17.69 -14.04
CA ASP A 2 -7.07 16.67 -13.82
C ASP A 2 -7.87 16.24 -15.04
N ASP A 3 -7.51 16.69 -16.24
CA ASP A 3 -8.28 16.37 -17.45
C ASP A 3 -7.44 15.62 -18.50
N CYS A 4 -6.72 14.58 -18.09
CA CYS A 4 -6.18 13.62 -19.06
C CYS A 4 -7.23 12.54 -19.34
N PRO A 5 -7.53 12.23 -20.62
CA PRO A 5 -8.47 11.16 -20.95
C PRO A 5 -7.98 9.85 -20.34
N LEU A 6 -8.87 9.16 -19.63
CA LEU A 6 -8.57 7.85 -19.08
C LEU A 6 -8.24 6.88 -20.22
N PRO A 7 -7.19 6.04 -20.06
CA PRO A 7 -6.85 5.05 -21.09
C PRO A 7 -8.00 4.05 -21.27
N SER A 8 -8.17 3.55 -22.51
CA SER A 8 -9.17 2.51 -22.75
C SER A 8 -8.81 1.24 -21.98
N LYS A 9 -9.83 0.47 -21.57
CA LYS A 9 -9.66 -0.83 -20.91
C LYS A 9 -8.71 -1.75 -21.69
N GLU A 10 -8.84 -1.78 -23.01
CA GLU A 10 -7.99 -2.58 -23.92
C GLU A 10 -6.53 -2.15 -23.86
N SER A 11 -6.26 -0.83 -23.82
CA SER A 11 -4.90 -0.30 -23.71
C SER A 11 -4.25 -0.70 -22.39
N VAL A 12 -5.01 -0.63 -21.29
CA VAL A 12 -4.50 -1.01 -19.96
C VAL A 12 -4.22 -2.51 -19.88
N ILE A 13 -5.13 -3.35 -20.38
CA ILE A 13 -4.92 -4.80 -20.43
C ILE A 13 -3.70 -5.14 -21.30
N LYS A 14 -3.52 -4.46 -22.43
CA LYS A 14 -2.36 -4.67 -23.29
C LYS A 14 -1.06 -4.30 -22.57
N VAL A 15 -1.04 -3.23 -21.79
CA VAL A 15 0.13 -2.86 -20.98
C VAL A 15 0.44 -3.94 -19.94
N THR A 16 -0.55 -4.42 -19.19
CA THR A 16 -0.29 -5.48 -18.19
C THR A 16 0.19 -6.79 -18.82
N GLN A 17 -0.30 -7.13 -20.01
CA GLN A 17 0.20 -8.27 -20.79
C GLN A 17 1.65 -8.08 -21.23
N LEU A 18 2.03 -6.89 -21.70
CA LEU A 18 3.41 -6.57 -22.12
C LEU A 18 4.40 -6.65 -20.95
N LEU A 19 3.94 -6.41 -19.71
CA LEU A 19 4.77 -6.51 -18.52
C LEU A 19 5.07 -7.96 -18.10
N GLY A 20 4.34 -8.96 -18.62
CA GLY A 20 4.61 -10.38 -18.33
C GLY A 20 4.59 -10.70 -16.83
N LEU A 21 3.61 -10.15 -16.11
CA LEU A 21 3.48 -10.29 -14.65
C LEU A 21 3.22 -11.75 -14.28
N SER A 22 3.93 -12.25 -13.26
CA SER A 22 3.72 -13.59 -12.69
C SER A 22 4.50 -13.76 -11.38
N SER A 23 4.10 -14.71 -10.54
CA SER A 23 4.89 -15.09 -9.35
C SER A 23 6.31 -15.56 -9.72
N ALA A 24 6.46 -16.28 -10.84
CA ALA A 24 7.74 -16.75 -11.33
C ALA A 24 8.71 -15.59 -11.61
N ARG A 25 8.23 -14.52 -12.29
CA ARG A 25 9.01 -13.30 -12.52
C ARG A 25 9.43 -12.64 -11.21
N ALA A 26 8.50 -12.46 -10.28
CA ALA A 26 8.77 -11.83 -8.99
C ALA A 26 9.75 -12.64 -8.11
N SER A 27 9.84 -13.95 -8.34
CA SER A 27 10.75 -14.85 -7.62
C SER A 27 12.14 -14.99 -8.25
N MET A 28 12.39 -14.37 -9.41
CA MET A 28 13.68 -14.50 -10.12
C MET A 28 14.86 -14.04 -9.25
N GLY A 29 15.95 -14.81 -9.25
CA GLY A 29 17.13 -14.57 -8.41
C GLY A 29 17.83 -13.25 -8.73
N ASP A 30 17.88 -12.85 -9.99
CA ASP A 30 18.54 -11.67 -10.56
C ASP A 30 17.58 -10.51 -10.82
N LEU A 31 16.72 -10.23 -9.83
CA LEU A 31 15.69 -9.21 -9.94
C LEU A 31 16.27 -7.81 -10.23
N ASN A 32 15.82 -7.18 -11.32
CA ASN A 32 16.14 -5.77 -11.55
C ASN A 32 15.22 -4.88 -10.70
N VAL A 33 15.70 -4.53 -9.50
CA VAL A 33 14.98 -3.73 -8.50
C VAL A 33 14.33 -2.47 -9.09
N ARG A 34 15.01 -1.76 -10.00
CA ARG A 34 14.48 -0.53 -10.59
C ARG A 34 13.29 -0.81 -11.51
N VAL A 35 13.37 -1.88 -12.30
CA VAL A 35 12.28 -2.28 -13.21
C VAL A 35 11.07 -2.72 -12.41
N GLU A 36 11.23 -3.64 -11.46
CA GLU A 36 10.09 -4.18 -10.70
C GLU A 36 9.44 -3.12 -9.81
N ARG A 37 10.24 -2.24 -9.20
CA ARG A 37 9.73 -1.07 -8.48
C ARG A 37 8.87 -0.19 -9.39
N ASN A 38 9.38 0.15 -10.57
CA ASN A 38 8.66 1.02 -11.51
C ASN A 38 7.37 0.34 -12.04
N ILE A 39 7.39 -0.98 -12.23
CA ILE A 39 6.20 -1.75 -12.56
C ILE A 39 5.15 -1.61 -11.46
N CYS A 40 5.52 -1.79 -10.19
CA CYS A 40 4.59 -1.63 -9.06
C CYS A 40 3.99 -0.22 -9.01
N ILE A 41 4.80 0.82 -9.24
CA ILE A 41 4.33 2.21 -9.32
C ILE A 41 3.31 2.38 -10.45
N VAL A 42 3.62 1.89 -11.66
CA VAL A 42 2.72 1.96 -12.82
C VAL A 42 1.40 1.23 -12.53
N LEU A 43 1.45 0.06 -11.90
CA LEU A 43 0.26 -0.69 -11.51
C LEU A 43 -0.59 0.10 -10.49
N GLY A 44 0.03 0.72 -9.49
CA GLY A 44 -0.65 1.60 -8.54
C GLY A 44 -1.32 2.80 -9.21
N CYS A 45 -0.62 3.49 -10.12
CA CYS A 45 -1.18 4.60 -10.88
C CYS A 45 -2.36 4.17 -11.76
N ILE A 46 -2.27 3.01 -12.41
CA ILE A 46 -3.37 2.44 -13.21
C ILE A 46 -4.56 2.13 -12.30
N ALA A 47 -4.33 1.48 -11.15
CA ALA A 47 -5.38 1.11 -10.20
C ALA A 47 -6.13 2.33 -9.66
N GLU A 48 -5.42 3.42 -9.40
CA GLU A 48 -5.99 4.68 -8.91
C GLU A 48 -6.83 5.40 -9.98
N LYS A 49 -6.39 5.38 -11.25
CA LYS A 49 -7.10 6.07 -12.34
C LYS A 49 -8.29 5.28 -12.88
N LEU A 50 -8.33 3.97 -12.67
CA LEU A 50 -9.44 3.13 -13.11
C LEU A 50 -10.45 2.96 -11.99
N ALA A 51 -11.70 3.31 -12.24
CA ALA A 51 -12.80 3.06 -11.32
C ALA A 51 -13.60 1.81 -11.71
N GLY A 52 -14.16 1.15 -10.69
CA GLY A 52 -15.15 0.08 -10.85
C GLY A 52 -14.68 -1.11 -11.70
N PRO A 53 -15.47 -1.59 -12.68
CA PRO A 53 -15.18 -2.80 -13.44
C PRO A 53 -13.84 -2.79 -14.20
N ASN A 54 -13.31 -1.61 -14.53
CA ASN A 54 -12.05 -1.50 -15.25
C ASN A 54 -10.85 -1.83 -14.34
N SER A 55 -10.87 -1.38 -13.08
CA SER A 55 -9.83 -1.73 -12.11
C SER A 55 -9.83 -3.23 -11.81
N VAL A 56 -11.02 -3.82 -11.68
CA VAL A 56 -11.20 -5.26 -11.48
C VAL A 56 -10.61 -6.08 -12.62
N ALA A 57 -10.77 -5.62 -13.87
CA ALA A 57 -10.22 -6.32 -15.04
C ALA A 57 -8.68 -6.33 -15.09
N VAL A 58 -8.02 -5.40 -14.39
CA VAL A 58 -6.56 -5.27 -14.38
C VAL A 58 -5.91 -6.09 -13.26
N LEU A 59 -6.62 -6.28 -12.14
CA LEU A 59 -6.21 -7.17 -11.06
C LEU A 59 -6.45 -8.65 -11.43
N THR A 60 -5.76 -9.11 -12.46
CA THR A 60 -5.73 -10.53 -12.83
C THR A 60 -5.03 -11.35 -11.75
N GLU A 61 -5.24 -12.67 -11.75
CA GLU A 61 -4.52 -13.58 -10.84
C GLU A 61 -3.00 -13.40 -10.95
N ASN A 62 -2.47 -13.30 -12.16
CA ASN A 62 -1.05 -13.04 -12.41
C ASN A 62 -0.57 -11.70 -11.82
N THR A 63 -1.37 -10.64 -11.93
CA THR A 63 -1.06 -9.33 -11.34
C THR A 63 -1.01 -9.43 -9.82
N LEU A 64 -2.02 -10.08 -9.22
CA LEU A 64 -2.12 -10.24 -7.77
C LEU A 64 -0.98 -11.10 -7.21
N GLU A 65 -0.71 -12.23 -7.85
CA GLU A 65 0.38 -13.14 -7.44
C GLU A 65 1.75 -12.51 -7.57
N TYR A 66 1.97 -11.72 -8.63
CA TYR A 66 3.19 -10.94 -8.80
C TYR A 66 3.42 -9.97 -7.62
N LEU A 67 2.41 -9.18 -7.26
CA LEU A 67 2.49 -8.22 -6.14
C LEU A 67 2.67 -8.95 -4.79
N LEU A 68 1.87 -9.98 -4.52
CA LEU A 68 1.95 -10.74 -3.26
C LEU A 68 3.27 -11.48 -3.10
N THR A 69 3.88 -11.96 -4.19
CA THR A 69 5.18 -12.63 -4.14
C THR A 69 6.25 -11.72 -3.53
N PHE A 70 6.23 -10.41 -3.81
CA PHE A 70 7.15 -9.48 -3.16
C PHE A 70 6.90 -9.35 -1.65
N LEU A 71 5.64 -9.26 -1.24
CA LEU A 71 5.26 -9.19 0.18
C LEU A 71 5.63 -10.47 0.95
N VAL A 72 5.60 -11.63 0.30
CA VAL A 72 5.96 -12.93 0.91
C VAL A 72 7.47 -13.12 0.97
N THR A 73 8.16 -12.91 -0.16
CA THR A 73 9.62 -13.15 -0.28
C THR A 73 10.45 -12.10 0.43
N ARG A 74 9.94 -10.87 0.56
CA ARG A 74 10.53 -9.78 1.36
C ARG A 74 12.00 -9.49 1.03
N ARG A 75 12.38 -9.63 -0.24
CA ARG A 75 13.78 -9.52 -0.67
C ARG A 75 14.29 -8.07 -0.73
N GLU A 76 13.47 -7.16 -1.26
CA GLU A 76 13.89 -5.80 -1.60
C GLU A 76 12.87 -4.79 -1.07
N ALA A 77 13.20 -4.11 0.03
CA ALA A 77 12.28 -3.24 0.78
C ALA A 77 11.54 -2.22 -0.11
N CYS A 78 12.26 -1.64 -1.08
CA CYS A 78 11.69 -0.67 -2.00
C CYS A 78 10.61 -1.30 -2.91
N VAL A 79 10.84 -2.51 -3.43
CA VAL A 79 9.85 -3.21 -4.25
C VAL A 79 8.66 -3.64 -3.39
N VAL A 80 8.91 -4.14 -2.17
CA VAL A 80 7.84 -4.51 -1.23
C VAL A 80 6.95 -3.31 -0.92
N LEU A 81 7.54 -2.14 -0.64
CA LEU A 81 6.80 -0.91 -0.34
C LEU A 81 5.85 -0.54 -1.48
N PHE A 82 6.35 -0.47 -2.71
CA PHE A 82 5.52 -0.09 -3.86
C PHE A 82 4.54 -1.18 -4.28
N ALA A 83 4.86 -2.46 -4.07
CA ALA A 83 3.90 -3.55 -4.28
C ALA A 83 2.73 -3.47 -3.30
N LEU A 84 3.01 -3.16 -2.03
CA LEU A 84 1.99 -2.95 -1.01
C LEU A 84 1.11 -1.75 -1.35
N ILE A 85 1.70 -0.59 -1.69
CA ILE A 85 0.94 0.60 -2.10
C ILE A 85 0.06 0.29 -3.32
N ALA A 86 0.56 -0.45 -4.31
CA ALA A 86 -0.23 -0.85 -5.45
C ALA A 86 -1.44 -1.72 -5.05
N LEU A 87 -1.26 -2.68 -4.14
CA LEU A 87 -2.37 -3.50 -3.62
C LEU A 87 -3.43 -2.65 -2.90
N GLU A 88 -3.02 -1.66 -2.13
CA GLU A 88 -3.95 -0.74 -1.48
C GLU A 88 -4.76 0.06 -2.50
N LYS A 89 -4.12 0.57 -3.56
CA LYS A 89 -4.81 1.28 -4.65
C LYS A 89 -5.79 0.37 -5.38
N PHE A 90 -5.44 -0.89 -5.63
CA PHE A 90 -6.38 -1.87 -6.19
C PHE A 90 -7.56 -2.12 -5.26
N ALA A 91 -7.36 -2.10 -3.94
CA ALA A 91 -8.41 -2.31 -2.94
C ALA A 91 -9.38 -1.14 -2.76
N HIS A 92 -9.26 -0.06 -3.54
CA HIS A 92 -10.28 1.00 -3.57
C HIS A 92 -11.63 0.51 -4.13
N THR A 93 -11.67 -0.60 -4.88
CA THR A 93 -12.93 -1.27 -5.23
C THR A 93 -13.20 -2.43 -4.29
N THR A 94 -14.46 -2.62 -3.90
CA THR A 94 -14.88 -3.67 -2.96
C THR A 94 -14.52 -5.07 -3.46
N GLU A 95 -14.70 -5.35 -4.75
CA GLU A 95 -14.41 -6.63 -5.37
C GLU A 95 -12.91 -6.98 -5.29
N ASN A 96 -12.04 -6.02 -5.63
CA ASN A 96 -10.59 -6.21 -5.51
C ASN A 96 -10.17 -6.35 -4.05
N LYS A 97 -10.72 -5.51 -3.16
CA LYS A 97 -10.44 -5.56 -1.71
C LYS A 97 -10.72 -6.96 -1.15
N LEU A 98 -11.88 -7.54 -1.47
CA LEU A 98 -12.24 -8.89 -1.04
C LEU A 98 -11.32 -9.95 -1.63
N THR A 99 -10.98 -9.83 -2.91
CA THR A 99 -10.08 -10.76 -3.62
C THR A 99 -8.69 -10.76 -2.99
N ILE A 100 -8.11 -9.57 -2.76
CA ILE A 100 -6.80 -9.40 -2.13
C ILE A 100 -6.83 -9.95 -0.70
N LYS A 101 -7.83 -9.56 0.09
CA LYS A 101 -7.99 -10.04 1.47
C LYS A 101 -8.04 -11.57 1.54
N THR A 102 -8.85 -12.19 0.69
CA THR A 102 -8.98 -13.66 0.63
C THR A 102 -7.63 -14.32 0.30
N LYS A 103 -6.88 -13.78 -0.68
CA LYS A 103 -5.58 -14.34 -1.07
C LYS A 103 -4.50 -14.14 0.02
N LEU A 104 -4.59 -13.06 0.80
CA LEU A 104 -3.73 -12.83 1.99
C LEU A 104 -4.04 -13.83 3.11
N GLU A 105 -5.32 -14.12 3.37
CA GLU A 105 -5.77 -15.09 4.39
C GLU A 105 -5.43 -16.55 4.01
N GLN A 106 -5.29 -16.84 2.72
CA GLN A 106 -4.86 -18.15 2.22
C GLN A 106 -3.35 -18.42 2.36
N GLN A 107 -2.54 -17.40 2.68
CA GLN A 107 -1.12 -17.60 2.94
C GLN A 107 -0.93 -18.35 4.27
N SER A 108 0.11 -19.18 4.36
CA SER A 108 0.41 -19.92 5.61
C SER A 108 0.64 -18.99 6.79
N GLU A 109 1.19 -17.81 6.53
CA GLU A 109 1.26 -16.68 7.44
C GLU A 109 0.91 -15.43 6.63
N ASN A 110 -0.03 -14.60 7.11
CA ASN A 110 -0.42 -13.38 6.41
C ASN A 110 0.80 -12.43 6.35
N PRO A 111 1.31 -12.09 5.15
CA PRO A 111 2.56 -11.34 5.03
C PRO A 111 2.48 -9.94 5.66
N LEU A 112 1.30 -9.32 5.73
CA LEU A 112 1.13 -8.01 6.37
C LEU A 112 1.40 -8.07 7.87
N LEU A 113 1.00 -9.16 8.56
CA LEU A 113 1.25 -9.36 9.99
C LEU A 113 2.76 -9.51 10.30
N ILE A 114 3.54 -9.93 9.31
CA ILE A 114 4.99 -10.00 9.45
C ILE A 114 5.61 -8.64 9.16
N LEU A 115 5.15 -7.99 8.09
CA LEU A 115 5.68 -6.70 7.64
C LEU A 115 5.40 -5.58 8.65
N GLU A 116 4.27 -5.57 9.35
CA GLU A 116 3.96 -4.54 10.35
C GLU A 116 4.99 -4.47 11.48
N ARG A 117 5.68 -5.58 11.79
CA ARG A 117 6.76 -5.63 12.79
C ARG A 117 7.98 -4.80 12.39
N MET A 118 8.08 -4.44 11.10
CA MET A 118 9.14 -3.58 10.59
C MET A 118 8.91 -2.09 10.89
N ALA A 119 7.78 -1.71 11.49
CA ALA A 119 7.46 -0.31 11.82
C ALA A 119 8.50 0.34 12.75
N GLU A 120 9.26 -0.45 13.51
CA GLU A 120 10.34 0.02 14.39
C GLU A 120 11.74 -0.22 13.80
N SER A 121 11.83 -0.63 12.53
CA SER A 121 13.12 -0.92 11.88
C SER A 121 14.03 0.31 11.86
N THR A 122 15.34 0.11 12.03
CA THR A 122 16.35 1.17 11.84
C THR A 122 16.59 1.48 10.36
N ASP A 123 16.24 0.56 9.46
CA ASP A 123 16.24 0.82 8.02
C ASP A 123 14.99 1.63 7.65
N TYR A 124 15.19 2.83 7.13
CA TYR A 124 14.11 3.77 6.83
C TYR A 124 13.12 3.27 5.78
N VAL A 125 13.53 2.39 4.86
CA VAL A 125 12.62 1.84 3.84
C VAL A 125 11.80 0.72 4.43
N TRP A 126 12.41 -0.17 5.22
CA TRP A 126 11.67 -1.19 5.96
C TRP A 126 10.71 -0.59 6.99
N ARG A 127 11.10 0.52 7.62
CA ARG A 127 10.20 1.30 8.49
C ARG A 127 8.94 1.75 7.75
N GLN A 128 9.10 2.30 6.54
CA GLN A 128 7.97 2.68 5.69
C GLN A 128 7.11 1.47 5.29
N VAL A 129 7.73 0.31 4.99
CA VAL A 129 6.99 -0.93 4.72
C VAL A 129 6.14 -1.32 5.93
N GLY A 130 6.72 -1.29 7.13
CA GLY A 130 6.00 -1.63 8.36
C GLY A 130 4.88 -0.65 8.68
N PHE A 131 5.12 0.65 8.52
CA PHE A 131 4.10 1.69 8.63
C PHE A 131 2.93 1.42 7.69
N CYS A 132 3.19 1.18 6.40
CA CYS A 132 2.14 0.89 5.43
C CYS A 132 1.40 -0.42 5.74
N ALA A 133 2.12 -1.47 6.15
CA ALA A 133 1.49 -2.76 6.47
C ALA A 133 0.56 -2.65 7.67
N LYS A 134 1.01 -1.96 8.74
CA LYS A 134 0.21 -1.67 9.93
C LYS A 134 -1.04 -0.85 9.56
N TRP A 135 -0.87 0.22 8.78
CA TRP A 135 -1.99 1.04 8.30
C TRP A 135 -2.98 0.22 7.47
N ALA A 136 -2.49 -0.63 6.55
CA ALA A 136 -3.33 -1.47 5.71
C ALA A 136 -4.12 -2.51 6.52
N LEU A 137 -3.54 -3.07 7.58
CA LEU A 137 -4.23 -3.98 8.50
C LEU A 137 -5.33 -3.28 9.32
N ASP A 138 -5.12 -2.02 9.69
CA ASP A 138 -6.12 -1.25 10.44
C ASP A 138 -7.29 -0.77 9.56
N ASN A 139 -7.04 -0.47 8.29
CA ASN A 139 -8.00 0.26 7.43
C ASN A 139 -8.58 -0.55 6.26
N LEU A 140 -7.81 -1.48 5.69
CA LEU A 140 -8.17 -2.17 4.45
C LEU A 140 -8.35 -3.67 4.66
N PHE A 141 -7.35 -4.35 5.19
CA PHE A 141 -7.29 -5.81 5.27
C PHE A 141 -7.38 -6.28 6.72
N ILE A 142 -8.45 -5.86 7.42
CA ILE A 142 -8.68 -6.20 8.82
C ILE A 142 -8.70 -7.72 9.01
N VAL A 143 -7.84 -8.20 9.90
CA VAL A 143 -7.70 -9.60 10.30
C VAL A 143 -8.45 -9.84 11.60
N GLU A 144 -9.28 -10.88 11.63
CA GLU A 144 -10.04 -11.23 12.84
C GLU A 144 -9.11 -11.59 14.00
N GLY A 145 -9.40 -11.04 15.19
CA GLY A 145 -8.60 -11.26 16.40
C GLY A 145 -7.33 -10.42 16.51
N ARG A 146 -6.95 -9.65 15.48
CA ARG A 146 -5.88 -8.65 15.59
C ARG A 146 -6.44 -7.38 16.26
N GLN A 147 -5.79 -6.92 17.32
CA GLN A 147 -6.10 -5.63 17.95
C GLN A 147 -5.71 -4.48 17.02
N LEU A 148 -6.54 -3.44 16.93
CA LEU A 148 -6.28 -2.31 16.06
C LEU A 148 -5.20 -1.42 16.68
N SER A 149 -4.29 -0.88 15.86
CA SER A 149 -3.11 -0.20 16.41
C SER A 149 -3.45 1.03 17.26
N TYR A 150 -4.60 1.67 17.04
CA TYR A 150 -5.04 2.81 17.87
C TYR A 150 -5.44 2.40 19.30
N GLU A 151 -5.73 1.12 19.53
CA GLU A 151 -6.12 0.59 20.84
C GLU A 151 -4.91 0.24 21.71
N GLU A 152 -3.73 0.07 21.09
CA GLU A 152 -2.49 -0.32 21.77
C GLU A 152 -1.56 0.87 22.06
N VAL A 153 -1.74 2.00 21.39
CA VAL A 153 -0.87 3.17 21.54
C VAL A 153 -1.15 3.87 22.86
N ASP A 154 -0.09 4.10 23.63
CA ASP A 154 -0.13 5.00 24.78
C ASP A 154 -0.11 6.47 24.32
N MET A 155 -1.24 7.15 24.49
CA MET A 155 -1.41 8.55 24.16
C MET A 155 -1.07 9.50 25.33
N SER A 156 -0.70 8.99 26.51
CA SER A 156 -0.56 9.79 27.74
C SER A 156 0.48 10.92 27.66
N ALA A 157 1.52 10.75 26.84
CA ALA A 157 2.56 11.73 26.61
C ALA A 157 2.34 12.61 25.36
N ILE A 158 1.23 12.42 24.64
CA ILE A 158 0.97 13.07 23.35
C ILE A 158 -0.01 14.21 23.54
N ASN A 159 0.50 15.44 23.47
CA ASN A 159 -0.29 16.67 23.63
C ASN A 159 -0.84 17.23 22.31
N VAL A 160 -0.28 16.79 21.18
CA VAL A 160 -0.62 17.27 19.84
C VAL A 160 -0.52 16.12 18.85
N ILE A 161 -1.44 16.07 17.89
CA ILE A 161 -1.42 15.11 16.79
C ILE A 161 -1.72 15.80 15.47
N LEU A 162 -1.40 15.13 14.37
CA LEU A 162 -1.88 15.48 13.05
C LEU A 162 -3.39 15.32 13.00
N ASN A 163 -4.08 16.35 12.51
CA ASN A 163 -5.53 16.40 12.48
C ASN A 163 -6.08 15.50 11.37
N THR A 164 -6.61 14.34 11.75
CA THR A 164 -7.20 13.35 10.85
C THR A 164 -8.46 13.83 10.12
N GLN A 165 -9.07 14.94 10.54
CA GLN A 165 -10.25 15.52 9.88
C GLN A 165 -9.90 16.43 8.70
N ASP A 166 -8.65 16.90 8.59
CA ASP A 166 -8.16 17.80 7.54
C ASP A 166 -7.22 17.05 6.57
N VAL A 167 -7.45 15.75 6.43
CA VAL A 167 -6.56 14.84 5.71
C VAL A 167 -7.17 14.43 4.39
N SER A 168 -6.38 14.57 3.33
CA SER A 168 -6.73 14.01 2.03
C SER A 168 -6.64 12.47 2.06
N GLU A 169 -7.39 11.82 1.18
CA GLU A 169 -7.43 10.36 1.04
C GLU A 169 -6.06 9.70 0.74
N TYR A 170 -5.07 10.51 0.37
CA TYR A 170 -3.73 10.06 -0.02
C TYR A 170 -2.72 10.07 1.13
N LEU A 171 -3.09 10.65 2.28
CA LEU A 171 -2.21 10.76 3.43
C LEU A 171 -2.60 9.71 4.48
N LYS A 172 -1.63 8.88 4.83
CA LYS A 172 -1.73 7.91 5.92
C LYS A 172 -1.16 8.54 7.17
N ILE A 173 -1.86 8.42 8.29
CA ILE A 173 -1.40 8.89 9.60
C ILE A 173 -1.22 7.68 10.51
N SER A 174 -0.14 7.68 11.30
CA SER A 174 0.12 6.65 12.30
C SER A 174 -0.97 6.62 13.39
N SER A 175 -1.11 5.51 14.08
CA SER A 175 -2.09 5.38 15.17
C SER A 175 -1.83 6.32 16.35
N ASN A 176 -0.59 6.77 16.56
CA ASN A 176 -0.25 7.82 17.54
C ASN A 176 -0.44 9.25 17.01
N GLY A 177 -0.77 9.41 15.72
CA GLY A 177 -1.02 10.70 15.11
C GLY A 177 0.22 11.57 14.89
N LEU A 178 1.43 11.06 15.07
CA LEU A 178 2.67 11.85 15.01
C LEU A 178 3.43 11.71 13.68
N GLU A 179 3.12 10.69 12.90
CA GLU A 179 3.78 10.42 11.63
C GLU A 179 2.76 10.43 10.51
N ALA A 180 3.16 10.95 9.35
CA ALA A 180 2.36 10.89 8.14
C ALA A 180 3.19 10.44 6.94
N ARG A 181 2.51 9.77 6.03
CA ARG A 181 3.05 9.34 4.74
C ARG A 181 2.10 9.76 3.63
N CYS A 182 2.63 10.43 2.62
CA CYS A 182 1.92 10.72 1.38
C CYS A 182 2.30 9.69 0.31
N ASP A 183 1.31 8.99 -0.24
CA ASP A 183 1.48 8.07 -1.37
C ASP A 183 0.96 8.66 -2.70
N SER A 184 0.63 9.95 -2.72
CA SER A 184 0.30 10.70 -3.93
C SER A 184 1.55 11.36 -4.54
N TYR A 185 1.42 11.70 -5.82
CA TYR A 185 2.36 12.56 -6.56
C TYR A 185 2.08 14.06 -6.36
N SER A 186 0.96 14.43 -5.72
CA SER A 186 0.63 15.81 -5.34
C SER A 186 1.28 16.20 -4.01
N PHE A 187 1.53 17.50 -3.87
CA PHE A 187 1.86 18.08 -2.57
C PHE A 187 0.62 18.00 -1.67
N GLU A 188 0.79 17.40 -0.49
CA GLU A 188 -0.24 17.28 0.53
C GLU A 188 0.24 17.96 1.81
N SER A 189 -0.68 18.56 2.56
CA SER A 189 -0.40 19.17 3.85
C SER A 189 -1.46 18.77 4.86
N VAL A 190 -1.04 18.51 6.10
CA VAL A 190 -1.93 18.25 7.22
C VAL A 190 -1.60 19.22 8.35
N ARG A 191 -2.63 19.72 9.02
CA ARG A 191 -2.47 20.59 10.19
C ARG A 191 -2.38 19.76 11.46
N CYS A 192 -1.72 20.28 12.47
CA CYS A 192 -1.78 19.76 13.83
C CYS A 192 -3.08 20.22 14.52
N THR A 193 -3.53 19.45 15.52
CA THR A 193 -4.70 19.79 16.35
C THR A 193 -4.47 21.00 17.25
N PHE A 194 -3.21 21.36 17.48
CA PHE A 194 -2.79 22.52 18.27
C PHE A 194 -1.45 23.06 17.74
N GLN A 195 -1.14 24.31 18.05
CA GLN A 195 0.16 24.90 17.73
C GLN A 195 1.29 24.17 18.49
N VAL A 196 2.43 23.96 17.82
CA VAL A 196 3.64 23.41 18.41
C VAL A 196 4.68 24.51 18.45
N ASP A 197 5.10 24.90 19.64
CA ASP A 197 6.11 25.96 19.83
C ASP A 197 7.54 25.40 19.79
N GLU A 198 7.75 24.17 20.28
CA GLU A 198 9.04 23.46 20.34
C GLU A 198 8.80 21.94 20.23
N GLY A 199 9.80 21.17 19.73
CA GLY A 199 9.72 19.72 19.52
C GLY A 199 11.06 19.02 19.47
#